data_AF-A0A4P5UVV7-F1
#
_entry.id   AF-A0A4P5UVV7-F1
#
_cell.length_a   1.000
_cell.length_b   1.000
_cell.length_c   1.000
_cell.angle_alpha   90.00
_cell.angle_beta   90.00
_cell.angle_gamma   90.00
#
_symmetry.space_group_name_H-M   'P 1'
#
loop_
_entity.id
_entity.type
_entity.pdbx_description
1 polymer ?
#
loop_
_entity_poly.entity_id
_entity_poly.type
_entity_poly.pdbx_seq_one_letter_code
_entity_poly.pdbx_strand_id
1 'polypeptide(L)'
;MIHGFSRWTLLILALVSIGFLFDRLLKKQDFDPLTAKITRIYSIFLSIQFLIGCYLLFSVGSELSWNMKALRFHMEHATFMLLSVVFAHSHAMWKSAEHSKRLRNTLIVMILSVLCIIMGVIRLKGMDYWLSLF
;
A
#
# COMPACT_ATOMS: atom_id res chain seq x y z
N MET A 1 -16.18 -10.61 -4.64
CA MET A 1 -15.63 -10.57 -6.02
C MET A 1 -15.18 -9.17 -6.47
N ILE A 2 -15.81 -8.06 -6.04
CA ILE A 2 -15.42 -6.69 -6.46
C ILE A 2 -14.06 -6.21 -5.89
N HIS A 3 -13.56 -6.78 -4.79
CA HIS A 3 -12.28 -6.39 -4.19
C HIS A 3 -11.05 -7.14 -4.76
N GLY A 4 -11.25 -8.17 -5.58
CA GLY A 4 -10.16 -8.98 -6.15
C GLY A 4 -9.47 -8.34 -7.35
N PHE A 5 -10.18 -7.45 -8.07
CA PHE A 5 -9.66 -6.78 -9.26
C PHE A 5 -8.77 -5.57 -8.92
N SER A 6 -8.98 -4.95 -7.75
CA SER A 6 -8.26 -3.72 -7.36
C SER A 6 -6.81 -3.94 -6.91
N ARG A 7 -6.40 -5.18 -6.62
CA ARG A 7 -5.03 -5.51 -6.19
C ARG A 7 -3.98 -5.23 -7.27
N TRP A 8 -4.30 -5.59 -8.52
CA TRP A 8 -3.42 -5.34 -9.66
C TRP A 8 -3.31 -3.85 -9.96
N THR A 9 -4.42 -3.11 -9.89
CA THR A 9 -4.40 -1.65 -10.01
C THR A 9 -3.50 -1.00 -8.97
N LEU A 10 -3.59 -1.46 -7.72
CA LEU A 10 -2.76 -0.93 -6.63
C LEU A 10 -1.28 -1.26 -6.82
N LEU A 11 -0.95 -2.47 -7.27
CA LEU A 11 0.42 -2.85 -7.62
C LEU A 11 0.95 -2.03 -8.79
N ILE A 12 0.17 -1.82 -9.84
CA ILE A 12 0.57 -0.98 -10.98
C ILE A 12 0.89 0.44 -10.51
N LEU A 13 0.02 1.05 -9.69
CA LEU A 13 0.27 2.39 -9.14
C LEU A 13 1.52 2.42 -8.26
N ALA A 14 1.77 1.37 -7.48
CA ALA A 14 2.97 1.25 -6.66
C ALA A 14 4.23 1.16 -7.53
N LEU A 15 4.22 0.30 -8.55
CA LEU A 15 5.34 0.13 -9.49
C LEU A 15 5.62 1.41 -10.27
N VAL A 16 4.59 2.12 -10.73
CA VAL A 16 4.74 3.43 -11.39
C VAL A 16 5.37 4.43 -10.43
N SER A 17 4.90 4.51 -9.19
CA SER A 17 5.45 5.44 -8.19
C SER A 17 6.92 5.14 -7.86
N ILE A 18 7.25 3.87 -7.63
CA ILE A 18 8.60 3.40 -7.35
C ILE A 18 9.52 3.64 -8.56
N GLY A 19 9.07 3.31 -9.77
CA GLY A 19 9.82 3.50 -11.00
C GLY A 19 10.21 4.97 -11.24
N PHE A 20 9.26 5.89 -11.06
CA PHE A 20 9.53 7.33 -11.17
C PHE A 20 10.53 7.83 -10.11
N LEU A 21 10.37 7.40 -8.86
CA LEU A 21 11.29 7.77 -7.78
C LEU A 21 12.70 7.22 -8.03
N PHE A 22 12.79 5.99 -8.51
CA PHE A 22 14.05 5.32 -8.82
C PHE A 22 14.78 5.98 -10.00
N ASP A 23 14.07 6.26 -11.11
CA ASP A 23 14.62 6.94 -12.28
C ASP A 23 15.22 8.31 -11.91
N ARG A 24 14.50 9.10 -11.11
CA ARG A 24 14.99 10.41 -10.66
C ARG A 24 16.18 10.33 -9.73
N LEU A 25 16.21 9.32 -8.86
CA LEU A 25 17.34 9.09 -7.98
C LEU A 25 18.60 8.75 -8.79
N LEU A 26 18.47 7.90 -9.82
CA LEU A 26 19.57 7.54 -10.73
C LEU A 26 20.06 8.75 -11.53
N LYS A 27 19.14 9.57 -12.05
CA LYS A 27 19.46 10.77 -12.82
C LYS A 27 19.86 11.97 -11.97
N LYS A 28 19.89 11.81 -10.63
CA LYS A 28 20.15 12.90 -9.66
C LYS A 28 19.27 14.14 -9.90
N GLN A 29 18.02 13.90 -10.30
CA GLN A 29 17.04 14.97 -10.56
C GLN A 29 16.31 15.37 -9.28
N ASP A 30 15.68 16.55 -9.33
CA ASP A 30 14.89 17.04 -8.21
C ASP A 30 13.56 16.31 -8.04
N PHE A 31 13.05 16.37 -6.81
CA PHE A 31 11.70 15.96 -6.47
C PHE A 31 10.70 16.96 -7.03
N ASP A 32 10.19 16.66 -8.22
CA ASP A 32 9.34 17.56 -8.99
C ASP A 32 7.83 17.38 -8.70
N PRO A 33 6.97 18.28 -9.23
CA PRO A 33 5.53 18.20 -9.04
C PRO A 33 4.88 16.91 -9.58
N LEU A 34 5.41 16.34 -10.68
CA LEU A 34 4.86 15.11 -11.24
C LEU A 34 5.11 13.92 -10.32
N THR A 35 6.33 13.78 -9.79
CA THR A 35 6.67 12.74 -8.80
C THR A 35 5.84 12.89 -7.53
N ALA A 36 5.64 14.14 -7.09
CA ALA A 36 4.76 14.44 -5.96
C ALA A 36 3.32 13.96 -6.22
N LYS A 37 2.79 14.24 -7.41
CA LYS A 37 1.43 13.88 -7.82
C LYS A 37 1.25 12.37 -7.90
N ILE A 38 2.17 11.65 -8.55
CA ILE A 38 2.12 10.19 -8.70
C ILE A 38 2.15 9.51 -7.32
N THR A 39 3.11 9.89 -6.47
CA THR A 39 3.25 9.35 -5.11
C THR A 39 1.99 9.58 -4.27
N ARG A 40 1.37 10.77 -4.42
CA ARG A 40 0.12 11.12 -3.74
C ARG A 40 -1.05 10.29 -4.26
N ILE A 41 -1.17 10.10 -5.57
CA ILE A 41 -2.24 9.29 -6.18
C ILE A 41 -2.19 7.87 -5.63
N TYR A 42 -1.00 7.25 -5.58
CA TYR A 42 -0.82 5.93 -4.98
C TYR A 42 -1.29 5.90 -3.51
N SER A 43 -0.83 6.86 -2.69
CA SER A 43 -1.17 6.91 -1.26
C SER A 43 -2.67 7.10 -1.00
N ILE A 44 -3.33 7.94 -1.80
CA ILE A 44 -4.78 8.15 -1.74
C ILE A 44 -5.51 6.87 -2.16
N PHE A 45 -5.12 6.26 -3.28
CA PHE A 45 -5.76 5.04 -3.77
C PHE A 45 -5.64 3.88 -2.78
N LEU A 46 -4.46 3.70 -2.18
CA LEU A 46 -4.25 2.74 -1.10
C LEU A 46 -5.14 3.03 0.12
N SER A 47 -5.32 4.30 0.49
CA SER A 47 -6.20 4.68 1.59
C SER A 47 -7.67 4.32 1.30
N ILE A 48 -8.13 4.56 0.07
CA ILE A 48 -9.47 4.16 -0.36
C ILE A 48 -9.62 2.63 -0.27
N GLN A 49 -8.63 1.87 -0.75
CA GLN A 49 -8.64 0.41 -0.65
C GLN A 49 -8.69 -0.07 0.80
N PHE A 50 -7.93 0.58 1.69
CA PHE A 50 -7.97 0.28 3.12
C PHE A 50 -9.34 0.57 3.73
N LEU A 51 -9.98 1.69 3.39
CA LEU A 51 -11.32 2.02 3.90
C LEU A 51 -12.39 1.01 3.43
N ILE A 52 -12.32 0.58 2.17
CA ILE A 52 -13.18 -0.50 1.66
C ILE A 52 -12.91 -1.80 2.42
N GLY A 53 -11.64 -2.13 2.67
CA GLY A 53 -11.23 -3.28 3.48
C GLY A 53 -11.77 -3.22 4.91
N CYS A 54 -11.75 -2.05 5.55
CA CYS A 54 -12.35 -1.84 6.87
C CYS A 54 -13.85 -2.09 6.85
N TYR A 55 -14.57 -1.54 5.86
CA TYR A 55 -16.01 -1.81 5.70
C TYR A 55 -16.30 -3.31 5.58
N LEU A 56 -15.54 -4.04 4.77
CA LEU A 56 -15.68 -5.49 4.65
C LEU A 56 -15.32 -6.24 5.94
N LEU A 57 -14.32 -5.78 6.69
CA LEU A 57 -13.94 -6.35 7.98
C LEU A 57 -15.09 -6.25 8.97
N PHE A 58 -15.82 -5.12 9.00
CA PHE A 58 -17.01 -4.97 9.84
C PHE A 58 -18.14 -5.91 9.42
N SER A 59 -18.35 -6.11 8.11
CA SER A 59 -19.34 -7.07 7.60
C SER A 59 -19.03 -8.50 8.05
N VAL A 60 -17.79 -8.96 7.79
CA VAL A 60 -17.32 -10.29 8.18
C VAL A 60 -17.28 -10.43 9.70
N GLY A 61 -16.91 -9.37 10.42
CA GLY A 61 -16.92 -9.33 11.88
C GLY A 61 -18.32 -9.56 12.46
N SER A 62 -19.33 -8.91 11.89
CA SER A 62 -20.74 -9.09 12.25
C SER A 62 -21.21 -10.52 11.98
N GLU A 63 -20.94 -11.06 10.79
CA GLU A 63 -21.30 -12.43 10.39
C GLU A 63 -20.67 -13.49 11.31
N LEU A 64 -19.42 -13.27 11.73
CA LEU A 64 -18.70 -14.16 12.64
C LEU A 64 -18.96 -13.86 14.12
N SER A 65 -19.95 -13.03 14.44
CA SER A 65 -20.31 -12.62 15.82
C SER A 65 -19.10 -12.13 16.62
N TRP A 66 -18.16 -11.44 15.97
CA TRP A 66 -16.91 -10.97 16.55
C TRP A 66 -16.08 -12.06 17.24
N ASN A 67 -16.14 -13.30 16.73
CA ASN A 67 -15.26 -14.36 17.21
C ASN A 67 -13.81 -14.10 16.76
N MET A 68 -12.98 -13.66 17.70
CA MET A 68 -11.57 -13.28 17.45
C MET A 68 -10.72 -14.43 16.89
N LYS A 69 -11.04 -15.69 17.20
CA LYS A 69 -10.31 -16.84 16.67
C LYS A 69 -10.59 -17.02 15.18
N ALA A 70 -11.84 -16.86 14.75
CA ALA A 70 -12.22 -16.91 13.35
C ALA A 70 -11.74 -15.67 12.55
N LEU A 71 -11.69 -14.51 13.21
CA LEU A 71 -11.24 -13.24 12.63
C LEU A 71 -9.73 -13.05 12.58
N ARG A 72 -8.94 -13.93 13.22
CA ARG A 72 -7.48 -13.77 13.36
C ARG A 72 -6.79 -13.34 12.07
N PHE A 73 -6.97 -14.08 10.97
CA PHE A 73 -6.31 -13.77 9.69
C PHE A 73 -6.81 -12.45 9.07
N HIS A 74 -8.07 -12.09 9.29
CA HIS A 74 -8.64 -10.81 8.84
C HIS A 74 -8.05 -9.63 9.63
N MET A 75 -7.84 -9.80 10.93
CA MET A 75 -7.20 -8.79 11.79
C MET A 75 -5.71 -8.64 11.49
N GLU A 76 -4.99 -9.75 11.28
CA GLU A 76 -3.59 -9.74 10.84
C GLU A 76 -3.47 -9.00 9.49
N HIS A 77 -4.33 -9.34 8.52
CA HIS A 77 -4.40 -8.65 7.23
C HIS A 77 -4.64 -7.14 7.38
N ALA A 78 -5.69 -6.74 8.12
CA ALA A 78 -6.03 -5.34 8.33
C ALA A 78 -4.88 -4.56 8.99
N THR A 79 -4.15 -5.18 9.91
CA THR A 79 -2.97 -4.59 10.56
C THR A 79 -1.86 -4.28 9.56
N PHE A 80 -1.55 -5.24 8.68
CA PHE A 80 -0.57 -5.02 7.61
C PHE A 80 -1.01 -3.93 6.62
N MET A 81 -2.30 -3.88 6.27
CA MET A 81 -2.82 -2.82 5.39
C MET A 81 -2.77 -1.44 6.05
N LEU A 82 -3.02 -1.35 7.35
CA LEU A 82 -2.87 -0.11 8.11
C LEU A 82 -1.41 0.35 8.12
N LEU A 83 -0.45 -0.54 8.40
CA LEU A 83 0.97 -0.23 8.34
C LEU A 83 1.39 0.24 6.94
N SER A 84 0.84 -0.39 5.90
CA SER A 84 1.08 0.01 4.53
C SER A 84 0.62 1.45 4.24
N VAL A 85 -0.56 1.84 4.72
CA VAL A 85 -1.10 3.21 4.60
C VAL A 85 -0.21 4.20 5.34
N VAL A 86 0.23 3.87 6.57
CA VAL A 86 1.13 4.70 7.36
C VAL A 86 2.44 4.96 6.61
N PHE A 87 3.06 3.92 6.06
CA PHE A 87 4.29 4.09 5.27
C PHE A 87 4.05 4.90 4.00
N ALA A 88 2.97 4.64 3.27
CA ALA A 88 2.65 5.40 2.06
C ALA A 88 2.51 6.89 2.35
N HIS A 89 1.84 7.29 3.44
CA HIS A 89 1.67 8.70 3.81
C HIS A 89 2.88 9.33 4.50
N SER A 90 3.81 8.54 5.04
CA SER A 90 5.01 9.03 5.72
C SER A 90 5.88 9.92 4.83
N HIS A 91 5.74 9.82 3.50
CA HIS A 91 6.43 10.69 2.55
C HIS A 91 6.21 12.20 2.78
N ALA A 92 5.08 12.57 3.39
CA ALA A 92 4.76 13.96 3.73
C ALA A 92 5.74 14.56 4.76
N MET A 93 6.38 13.72 5.59
CA MET A 93 7.33 14.16 6.62
C MET A 93 8.58 14.81 6.03
N TRP A 94 8.93 14.49 4.77
CA TRP A 94 10.12 15.02 4.10
C TRP A 94 9.81 16.15 3.14
N LYS A 95 8.65 16.81 3.26
CA LYS A 95 8.26 17.91 2.36
C LYS A 95 9.27 19.07 2.35
N SER A 96 9.91 19.35 3.49
CA SER A 96 10.94 20.38 3.67
C SER A 96 12.38 19.86 3.59
N ALA A 97 12.58 18.55 3.37
CA ALA A 97 13.91 17.99 3.23
C ALA A 97 14.49 18.29 1.83
N GLU A 98 15.82 18.27 1.72
CA GLU A 98 16.50 18.39 0.44
C GLU A 98 16.06 17.31 -0.56
N HIS A 99 16.08 17.64 -1.85
CA HIS A 99 15.51 16.81 -2.91
C HIS A 99 16.04 15.38 -2.91
N SER A 100 17.36 15.19 -2.78
CA SER A 100 17.98 13.86 -2.75
C SER A 100 17.51 13.02 -1.55
N LYS A 101 17.49 13.61 -0.36
CA LYS A 101 17.02 12.96 0.88
C LYS A 101 15.53 12.62 0.78
N ARG A 102 14.73 13.55 0.25
CA ARG A 102 13.29 13.39 0.06
C ARG A 102 12.99 12.25 -0.92
N LEU A 103 13.67 12.19 -2.07
CA LEU A 103 13.52 11.11 -3.04
C LEU A 103 13.84 9.75 -2.43
N ARG A 104 15.02 9.62 -1.81
CA ARG A 104 15.46 8.35 -1.20
C ARG A 104 14.51 7.87 -0.13
N ASN A 105 14.13 8.74 0.80
CA ASN A 105 13.25 8.37 1.90
C ASN A 105 11.84 8.04 1.40
N THR A 106 11.33 8.79 0.43
CA THR A 106 10.04 8.48 -0.22
C THR A 106 10.09 7.11 -0.88
N LEU A 107 11.14 6.81 -1.65
CA LEU A 107 11.33 5.50 -2.28
C LEU A 107 11.31 4.35 -1.25
N ILE A 108 12.06 4.50 -0.16
CA ILE A 108 12.13 3.50 0.91
C ILE A 108 10.74 3.24 1.50
N VAL A 109 9.98 4.28 1.87
CA VAL A 109 8.66 4.06 2.46
C VAL A 109 7.64 3.51 1.47
N MET A 110 7.75 3.83 0.17
CA MET A 110 6.90 3.22 -0.85
C MET A 110 7.19 1.72 -0.98
N ILE A 111 8.46 1.32 -0.94
CA ILE A 111 8.85 -0.10 -0.93
C ILE A 111 8.31 -0.80 0.33
N LEU A 112 8.51 -0.20 1.51
CA LEU A 112 7.99 -0.76 2.77
C LEU A 112 6.46 -0.89 2.75
N SER A 113 5.77 0.11 2.20
CA SER A 113 4.32 0.07 2.02
C SER A 113 3.88 -1.13 1.17
N VAL A 114 4.56 -1.37 0.04
CA VAL A 114 4.30 -2.53 -0.84
C VAL A 114 4.58 -3.86 -0.14
N LEU A 115 5.69 -3.97 0.60
CA LEU A 115 6.01 -5.17 1.36
C LEU A 115 4.91 -5.49 2.39
N CYS A 116 4.39 -4.47 3.08
CA CYS A 116 3.26 -4.65 3.99
C CYS A 116 2.00 -5.15 3.27
N ILE A 117 1.68 -4.64 2.07
CA ILE A 117 0.54 -5.15 1.27
C ILE A 117 0.74 -6.63 0.93
N ILE A 118 1.92 -7.01 0.45
CA ILE A 118 2.24 -8.40 0.08
C ILE A 118 2.04 -9.32 1.28
N MET A 119 2.62 -8.94 2.44
CA MET A 119 2.48 -9.71 3.68
C MET A 119 1.04 -9.79 4.16
N GLY A 120 0.28 -8.69 4.10
CA GLY A 120 -1.13 -8.67 4.46
C GLY A 120 -1.95 -9.63 3.60
N VAL A 121 -1.75 -9.61 2.28
CA VAL A 121 -2.48 -10.51 1.35
C VAL A 121 -2.12 -11.98 1.60
N ILE A 122 -0.84 -12.30 1.81
CA ILE A 122 -0.40 -13.66 2.15
C ILE A 122 -1.10 -14.16 3.42
N ARG A 123 -1.25 -13.32 4.45
CA ARG A 123 -1.95 -13.70 5.69
C ARG A 123 -3.42 -14.05 5.48
N LEU A 124 -4.10 -13.40 4.53
CA LEU A 124 -5.52 -13.61 4.29
C LEU A 124 -5.82 -14.76 3.32
N LYS A 125 -5.04 -14.90 2.25
CA LYS A 125 -5.33 -15.78 1.11
C LYS A 125 -4.22 -16.77 0.76
N GLY A 126 -3.08 -16.73 1.46
CA GLY A 126 -1.91 -17.54 1.16
C GLY A 126 -1.07 -16.98 0.00
N MET A 127 0.11 -17.58 -0.20
CA MET A 127 1.04 -17.18 -1.28
C MET A 127 0.47 -17.51 -2.67
N ASP A 128 -0.26 -18.61 -2.79
CA ASP A 128 -0.80 -19.09 -4.07
C ASP A 128 -1.74 -18.09 -4.73
N TYR A 129 -2.37 -17.23 -3.93
CA TYR A 129 -3.22 -16.15 -4.43
C TYR A 129 -2.47 -15.10 -5.25
N TRP A 130 -1.15 -14.96 -5.08
CA TRP A 130 -0.30 -14.13 -5.94
C TRP A 130 0.11 -14.82 -7.24
N LEU A 131 0.16 -16.16 -7.23
CA LEU A 131 0.58 -16.97 -8.36
C LEU A 131 -0.60 -17.38 -9.25
N SER A 132 -1.83 -17.35 -8.73
CA SER A 132 -3.03 -17.59 -9.51
C SER A 132 -3.39 -16.36 -10.33
N LEU A 133 -3.43 -16.52 -11.65
CA LEU A 133 -3.80 -15.45 -12.58
C LEU A 133 -5.30 -15.11 -12.55
N PHE A 134 -6.12 -15.90 -11.84
CA PHE A 134 -7.56 -15.68 -11.63
C PHE A 134 -7.96 -16.16 -10.24
#